data_AF-A0A370ARI5-F1
#
_entry.id   AF-A0A370ARI5-F1
#
_cell.length_a   1.000
_cell.length_b   1.000
_cell.length_c   1.000
_cell.angle_alpha   90.00
_cell.angle_beta   90.00
_cell.angle_gamma   90.00
#
_symmetry.space_group_name_H-M   'P 1'
#
loop_
_entity.id
_entity.type
_entity.pdbx_description
1 polymer ?
#
loop_
_entity_poly.entity_id
_entity_poly.type
_entity_poly.pdbx_seq_one_letter_code
_entity_poly.pdbx_strand_id
1 'polypeptide(L)'
;MEVRMKHLKLIIALSIIVVIPFCLMIWFRIRKSTGFASIELIAYPLFFGGGSVGVLFLLKAHFLKGILSDFNFRQSKWFYDIGWGVAISVIYFILFYLERMTLAKVLRFNPNRELLGLMLDMRRNPILLILWFGPVLWIGIALYEESIRVFILLSLWDFSRNIFWIITVIIFSAIIFGLLHWSQGLYGIVTISIKSLVGGFFYFKKRRLAPLIYAHVLYDGLQVGNLLLTYGKP
;
A
#
# COMPACT_ATOMS: atom_id res chain seq x y z
N MET A 1 -30.43 10.89 -13.36
CA MET A 1 -29.45 10.58 -14.43
C MET A 1 -28.03 10.93 -13.99
N GLU A 2 -27.84 12.10 -13.37
CA GLU A 2 -26.55 12.61 -12.89
C GLU A 2 -25.82 11.71 -11.87
N VAL A 3 -26.53 11.18 -10.86
CA VAL A 3 -25.96 10.25 -9.87
C VAL A 3 -25.44 8.96 -10.51
N ARG A 4 -26.20 8.38 -11.44
CA ARG A 4 -25.78 7.18 -12.19
C ARG A 4 -24.52 7.43 -13.01
N MET A 5 -24.43 8.60 -13.67
CA MET A 5 -23.22 9.00 -14.41
C MET A 5 -22.02 9.20 -13.49
N LYS A 6 -22.21 9.78 -12.30
CA LYS A 6 -21.15 9.91 -11.30
C LYS A 6 -20.63 8.54 -10.85
N HIS A 7 -21.52 7.62 -10.49
CA HIS A 7 -21.14 6.26 -10.08
C HIS A 7 -20.42 5.50 -11.19
N LEU A 8 -20.87 5.63 -12.44
CA LEU A 8 -20.19 5.04 -13.59
C LEU A 8 -18.76 5.56 -13.73
N LYS A 9 -18.55 6.87 -13.61
CA LYS A 9 -17.20 7.46 -13.64
C LYS A 9 -16.32 6.95 -12.51
N LEU A 10 -16.87 6.78 -11.30
CA LEU A 10 -16.12 6.21 -10.17
C LEU A 10 -15.71 4.76 -10.44
N ILE A 11 -16.61 3.94 -11.01
CA ILE A 11 -16.30 2.55 -11.39
C ILE A 11 -15.19 2.53 -12.45
N ILE A 12 -15.28 3.38 -13.49
CA ILE A 12 -14.25 3.48 -14.52
C ILE A 12 -12.89 3.85 -13.90
N ALA A 13 -12.86 4.86 -13.03
CA ALA A 13 -11.63 5.30 -12.38
C ALA A 13 -11.03 4.21 -11.46
N LEU A 14 -11.86 3.49 -10.72
CA LEU A 14 -11.44 2.33 -9.92
C LEU A 14 -10.88 1.20 -10.80
N SER A 15 -11.51 0.93 -11.95
CA SER A 15 -11.00 -0.07 -12.88
C SER A 15 -9.62 0.29 -13.41
N ILE A 16 -9.40 1.57 -13.76
CA ILE A 16 -8.11 2.05 -14.30
C ILE A 16 -6.99 2.01 -13.25
N ILE A 17 -7.27 2.41 -12.01
CA ILE A 17 -6.22 2.56 -10.97
C ILE A 17 -6.02 1.28 -10.15
N VAL A 18 -7.03 0.45 -10.01
CA VAL A 18 -7.01 -0.72 -9.11
C VAL A 18 -7.05 -2.00 -9.91
N VAL A 19 -8.14 -2.24 -10.65
CA VAL A 19 -8.41 -3.55 -11.26
C VAL A 19 -7.40 -3.87 -12.36
N ILE A 20 -7.20 -2.98 -13.32
CA ILE A 20 -6.30 -3.21 -14.45
C ILE A 20 -4.85 -3.42 -13.98
N PRO A 21 -4.26 -2.51 -13.16
CA PRO A 21 -2.90 -2.71 -12.66
C PRO A 21 -2.76 -3.99 -11.85
N PHE A 22 -3.74 -4.33 -11.02
CA PHE A 22 -3.72 -5.55 -10.23
C PHE A 22 -3.72 -6.82 -11.10
N CYS A 23 -4.63 -6.90 -12.07
CA CYS A 23 -4.69 -8.03 -12.99
C CYS A 23 -3.39 -8.15 -13.81
N LEU A 24 -2.84 -7.03 -14.27
CA LEU A 24 -1.56 -7.02 -14.99
C LEU A 24 -0.40 -7.48 -14.11
N MET A 25 -0.35 -7.04 -12.85
CA MET A 25 0.67 -7.46 -11.89
C MET A 25 0.63 -8.97 -11.63
N ILE A 26 -0.55 -9.53 -11.37
CA ILE A 26 -0.71 -10.98 -11.18
C ILE A 26 -0.30 -11.72 -12.45
N TRP A 27 -0.81 -11.29 -13.61
CA TRP A 27 -0.53 -11.94 -14.89
C TRP A 27 0.98 -11.95 -15.17
N PHE A 28 1.65 -10.81 -14.97
CA PHE A 28 3.09 -10.69 -15.15
C PHE A 28 3.85 -11.59 -14.17
N ARG A 29 3.46 -11.64 -12.89
CA ARG A 29 4.11 -12.47 -11.88
C ARG A 29 3.96 -13.97 -12.16
N ILE A 30 2.84 -14.42 -12.71
CA ILE A 30 2.61 -15.83 -13.07
C ILE A 30 3.45 -16.23 -14.29
N ARG A 31 3.71 -15.31 -15.22
CA ARG A 31 4.43 -15.60 -16.47
C ARG A 31 5.93 -15.37 -16.43
N LYS A 32 6.46 -14.61 -15.46
CA LYS A 32 7.90 -14.37 -15.34
C LYS A 32 8.60 -15.58 -14.74
N SER A 33 9.49 -16.23 -15.52
CA SER A 33 10.21 -17.44 -15.11
C SER A 33 11.54 -17.17 -14.38
N THR A 34 12.16 -16.00 -14.59
CA THR A 34 13.53 -15.70 -14.13
C THR A 34 13.61 -14.75 -12.92
N GLY A 35 12.47 -14.37 -12.35
CA GLY A 35 12.40 -13.40 -11.25
C GLY A 35 12.85 -11.99 -11.63
N PHE A 36 12.90 -11.06 -10.66
CA PHE A 36 13.28 -9.66 -10.88
C PHE A 36 14.72 -9.36 -10.45
N ALA A 37 15.44 -8.60 -11.29
CA ALA A 37 16.73 -8.02 -10.93
C ALA A 37 16.57 -6.83 -9.98
N SER A 38 17.61 -6.51 -9.21
CA SER A 38 17.61 -5.42 -8.24
C SER A 38 17.23 -4.06 -8.84
N ILE A 39 17.74 -3.76 -10.05
CA ILE A 39 17.38 -2.52 -10.75
C ILE A 39 15.90 -2.50 -11.16
N GLU A 40 15.33 -3.65 -11.52
CA GLU A 40 13.90 -3.75 -11.83
C GLU A 40 13.06 -3.55 -10.57
N LEU A 41 13.51 -4.05 -9.42
CA LEU A 41 12.84 -3.84 -8.13
C LEU A 41 12.94 -2.40 -7.60
N ILE A 42 13.84 -1.57 -8.14
CA ILE A 42 13.89 -0.12 -7.91
C ILE A 42 13.01 0.62 -8.92
N ALA A 43 13.17 0.31 -10.21
CA ALA A 43 12.48 1.00 -11.28
C ALA A 43 10.97 0.71 -11.29
N TYR A 44 10.58 -0.54 -11.07
CA TYR A 44 9.19 -0.98 -11.17
C TYR A 44 8.26 -0.26 -10.20
N PRO A 45 8.54 -0.18 -8.87
CA PRO A 45 7.69 0.60 -7.96
C PRO A 45 7.63 2.09 -8.31
N LEU A 46 8.71 2.68 -8.83
CA LEU A 46 8.70 4.10 -9.22
C LEU A 46 7.82 4.34 -10.45
N PHE A 47 7.98 3.54 -11.50
CA PHE A 47 7.20 3.69 -12.72
C PHE A 47 5.73 3.29 -12.52
N PHE A 48 5.48 2.13 -11.92
CA PHE A 48 4.12 1.66 -11.71
C PHE A 48 3.45 2.37 -10.54
N GLY A 49 4.06 2.37 -9.36
CA GLY A 49 3.49 3.02 -8.18
C GLY A 49 3.47 4.54 -8.32
N GLY A 50 4.63 5.15 -8.54
CA GLY A 50 4.74 6.60 -8.72
C GLY A 50 3.97 7.12 -9.93
N GLY A 51 4.03 6.42 -11.08
CA GLY A 51 3.21 6.75 -12.24
C GLY A 51 1.71 6.65 -11.97
N SER A 52 1.27 5.62 -11.24
CA SER A 52 -0.13 5.47 -10.85
C SER A 52 -0.62 6.56 -9.91
N VAL A 53 0.24 7.12 -9.04
CA VAL A 53 -0.11 8.33 -8.26
C VAL A 53 -0.40 9.51 -9.19
N GLY A 54 0.41 9.69 -10.23
CA GLY A 54 0.17 10.69 -11.28
C GLY A 54 -1.15 10.47 -12.01
N VAL A 55 -1.43 9.23 -12.45
CA VAL A 55 -2.70 8.89 -13.11
C VAL A 55 -3.90 9.12 -12.17
N LEU A 56 -3.77 8.74 -10.89
CA LEU A 56 -4.81 8.97 -9.88
C LEU A 56 -5.10 10.46 -9.72
N PHE A 57 -4.05 11.30 -9.68
CA PHE A 57 -4.21 12.75 -9.63
C PHE A 57 -4.95 13.27 -10.86
N LEU A 58 -4.55 12.87 -12.06
CA LEU A 58 -5.19 13.29 -13.32
C LEU A 58 -6.65 12.86 -13.39
N LEU A 59 -6.96 11.61 -13.03
CA LEU A 59 -8.34 11.13 -12.97
C LEU A 59 -9.17 11.92 -11.96
N LYS A 60 -8.62 12.20 -10.78
CA LYS A 60 -9.35 12.95 -9.75
C LYS A 60 -9.60 14.39 -10.17
N ALA A 61 -8.58 15.08 -10.67
CA ALA A 61 -8.66 16.49 -11.06
C ALA A 61 -9.51 16.71 -12.32
N HIS A 62 -9.31 15.91 -13.37
CA HIS A 62 -9.90 16.17 -14.67
C HIS A 62 -11.13 15.31 -14.99
N PHE A 63 -11.09 14.01 -14.66
CA PHE A 63 -12.17 13.09 -15.03
C PHE A 63 -13.33 13.10 -14.03
N LEU A 64 -13.00 13.05 -12.73
CA LEU A 64 -13.95 13.06 -11.61
C LEU A 64 -14.30 14.48 -11.13
N LYS A 65 -13.53 15.49 -11.54
CA LYS A 65 -13.67 16.90 -11.11
C LYS A 65 -13.68 17.07 -9.58
N GLY A 66 -12.88 16.27 -8.87
CA GLY A 66 -12.73 16.31 -7.42
C GLY A 66 -11.47 17.08 -6.98
N ILE A 67 -11.30 17.25 -5.66
CA ILE A 67 -10.19 18.03 -5.09
C ILE A 67 -9.27 17.10 -4.30
N LEU A 68 -7.95 17.24 -4.48
CA LEU A 68 -6.96 16.41 -3.75
C LEU A 68 -7.07 16.50 -2.22
N SER A 69 -7.51 17.65 -1.70
CA SER A 69 -7.72 17.86 -0.27
C SER A 69 -8.72 16.87 0.34
N ASP A 70 -9.56 16.22 -0.46
CA ASP A 70 -10.48 15.17 0.01
C ASP A 70 -9.75 14.00 0.69
N PHE A 71 -8.48 13.77 0.35
CA PHE A 71 -7.65 12.72 0.94
C PHE A 71 -7.18 13.09 2.36
N ASN A 72 -7.25 14.38 2.71
CA ASN A 72 -6.91 14.92 4.01
C ASN A 72 -8.00 15.90 4.48
N PHE A 73 -9.23 15.41 4.56
CA PHE A 73 -10.43 16.22 4.83
C PHE A 73 -10.34 17.04 6.13
N ARG A 74 -9.71 16.50 7.17
CA ARG A 74 -9.50 17.24 8.44
C ARG A 74 -8.18 17.99 8.38
N GLN A 75 -8.20 19.30 8.60
CA GLN A 75 -6.98 20.07 8.80
C GLN A 75 -6.27 19.60 10.07
N SER A 76 -4.97 19.38 9.98
CA SER A 76 -4.11 18.97 11.09
C SER A 76 -2.73 19.54 10.87
N LYS A 77 -2.02 19.84 11.96
CA LYS A 77 -0.61 20.23 11.89
C LYS A 77 0.22 18.99 11.56
N TRP A 78 1.28 19.16 10.78
CA TRP A 78 2.13 18.08 10.27
C TRP A 78 2.70 17.18 11.38
N PHE A 79 3.04 17.73 12.55
CA PHE A 79 3.57 16.95 13.66
C PHE A 79 2.55 15.96 14.27
N TYR A 80 1.25 16.26 14.22
CA TYR A 80 0.23 15.30 14.63
C TYR A 80 0.14 14.14 13.64
N ASP A 81 0.39 14.38 12.35
CA ASP A 81 0.39 13.30 11.37
C ASP A 81 1.57 12.35 11.57
N ILE A 82 2.75 12.90 11.89
CA ILE A 82 3.91 12.10 12.30
C ILE A 82 3.58 11.31 13.56
N GLY A 83 3.00 11.95 14.59
CA GLY A 83 2.61 11.28 15.83
C GLY A 83 1.65 10.11 15.60
N TRP A 84 0.62 10.31 14.76
CA TRP A 84 -0.28 9.23 14.36
C TRP A 84 0.43 8.18 13.50
N GLY A 85 1.33 8.58 12.61
CA GLY A 85 2.13 7.66 11.80
C GLY A 85 2.94 6.71 12.69
N VAL A 86 3.67 7.25 13.66
CA VAL A 86 4.42 6.47 14.65
C VAL A 86 3.49 5.53 15.44
N ALA A 87 2.36 6.02 15.93
CA ALA A 87 1.41 5.20 16.69
C ALA A 87 0.88 4.02 15.86
N ILE A 88 0.53 4.25 14.58
CA ILE A 88 0.07 3.18 13.68
C ILE A 88 1.21 2.20 13.37
N SER A 89 2.44 2.67 13.15
CA SER A 89 3.59 1.79 12.96
C SER A 89 3.81 0.87 14.16
N VAL A 90 3.68 1.37 15.39
CA VAL A 90 3.75 0.55 16.60
C VAL A 90 2.67 -0.54 16.57
N ILE A 91 1.43 -0.20 16.20
CA ILE A 91 0.35 -1.18 16.03
C ILE A 91 0.72 -2.22 14.96
N TYR A 92 1.27 -1.81 13.82
CA TYR A 92 1.70 -2.74 12.77
C TYR A 92 2.81 -3.69 13.24
N PHE A 93 3.76 -3.22 14.06
CA PHE A 93 4.79 -4.08 14.65
C PHE A 93 4.19 -5.06 15.67
N ILE A 94 3.29 -4.60 16.55
CA ILE A 94 2.57 -5.49 17.49
C ILE A 94 1.84 -6.59 16.70
N LEU A 95 1.09 -6.22 15.67
CA LEU A 95 0.40 -7.17 14.80
C LEU A 95 1.40 -8.13 14.14
N PHE A 96 2.49 -7.62 13.58
CA PHE A 96 3.53 -8.45 12.96
C PHE A 96 4.05 -9.55 13.91
N TYR A 97 4.35 -9.21 15.17
CA TYR A 97 4.83 -10.20 16.14
C TYR A 97 3.73 -11.18 16.56
N LEU A 98 2.52 -10.70 16.82
CA LEU A 98 1.38 -11.56 17.17
C LEU A 98 1.03 -12.54 16.04
N GLU A 99 0.94 -12.04 14.81
CA GLU A 99 0.69 -12.82 13.59
C GLU A 99 1.78 -13.87 13.39
N ARG A 100 3.04 -13.51 13.63
CA ARG A 100 4.16 -14.45 13.51
C ARG A 100 4.11 -15.55 14.57
N MET A 101 3.69 -15.24 15.80
CA MET A 101 3.56 -16.22 16.88
C MET A 101 2.38 -17.18 16.67
N THR A 102 1.32 -16.72 16.00
CA THR A 102 0.05 -17.45 15.88
C THR A 102 -0.16 -18.06 14.50
N LEU A 103 -0.11 -17.24 13.44
CA LEU A 103 -0.49 -17.62 12.08
C LEU A 103 0.65 -18.31 11.32
N ALA A 104 1.92 -18.02 11.62
CA ALA A 104 3.05 -18.57 10.85
C ALA A 104 3.18 -20.10 10.94
N LYS A 105 2.56 -20.71 11.97
CA LYS A 105 2.51 -22.18 12.13
C LYS A 105 1.43 -22.84 11.27
N VAL A 106 0.42 -22.08 10.84
CA VAL A 106 -0.77 -22.58 10.15
C VAL A 106 -0.80 -22.16 8.69
N LEU A 107 -0.30 -20.96 8.38
CA LEU A 107 -0.34 -20.40 7.04
C LEU A 107 1.05 -20.44 6.39
N ARG A 108 1.09 -20.85 5.12
CA ARG A 108 2.32 -20.88 4.34
C ARG A 108 2.76 -19.46 3.97
N PHE A 109 4.01 -19.14 4.30
CA PHE A 109 4.72 -17.95 3.83
C PHE A 109 5.67 -18.32 2.69
N ASN A 110 5.72 -17.49 1.65
CA ASN A 110 6.66 -17.62 0.54
C ASN A 110 7.70 -16.48 0.62
N PRO A 111 8.93 -16.76 1.08
CA PRO A 111 9.97 -15.74 1.18
C PRO A 111 10.32 -15.12 -0.18
N ASN A 112 10.44 -13.79 -0.23
CA ASN A 112 10.83 -13.09 -1.44
C ASN A 112 12.36 -13.07 -1.59
N ARG A 113 12.90 -14.01 -2.37
CA ARG A 113 14.34 -14.12 -2.65
C ARG A 113 14.88 -12.93 -3.45
N GLU A 114 14.07 -12.32 -4.30
CA GLU A 114 14.45 -11.18 -5.13
C GLU A 114 14.64 -9.93 -4.26
N LEU A 115 13.72 -9.69 -3.32
CA LEU A 115 13.84 -8.61 -2.34
C LEU A 115 15.07 -8.81 -1.45
N LEU A 116 15.36 -10.04 -1.03
CA LEU A 116 16.59 -10.35 -0.30
C LEU A 116 17.84 -10.05 -1.16
N GLY A 117 17.82 -10.40 -2.45
CA GLY A 117 18.89 -10.07 -3.39
C GLY A 117 19.14 -8.57 -3.50
N LEU A 118 18.06 -7.79 -3.68
CA LEU A 118 18.12 -6.33 -3.67
C LEU A 118 18.73 -5.80 -2.37
N MET A 119 18.33 -6.34 -1.22
CA MET A 119 18.87 -5.93 0.08
C MET A 119 20.38 -6.20 0.20
N LEU A 120 20.85 -7.34 -0.31
CA LEU A 120 22.29 -7.64 -0.34
C LEU A 120 23.04 -6.69 -1.30
N ASP A 121 22.46 -6.33 -2.43
CA ASP A 121 23.04 -5.35 -3.35
C ASP A 121 23.06 -3.94 -2.75
N MET A 122 22.04 -3.55 -1.99
CA MET A 122 22.02 -2.27 -1.25
C MET A 122 23.16 -2.18 -0.23
N ARG A 123 23.57 -3.29 0.41
CA ARG A 123 24.74 -3.31 1.31
C ARG A 123 26.05 -3.04 0.59
N ARG A 124 26.12 -3.36 -0.71
CA ARG A 124 27.31 -3.17 -1.56
C ARG A 124 27.30 -1.85 -2.32
N ASN A 125 26.12 -1.28 -2.57
CA ASN A 125 25.95 -0.07 -3.36
C ASN A 125 25.06 0.96 -2.63
N PRO A 126 25.65 1.99 -2.01
CA PRO A 126 24.92 3.05 -1.30
C PRO A 126 23.92 3.82 -2.17
N ILE A 127 24.10 3.87 -3.49
CA ILE A 127 23.15 4.54 -4.39
C ILE A 127 21.82 3.79 -4.39
N LEU A 128 21.85 2.45 -4.43
CA LEU A 128 20.63 1.64 -4.35
C LEU A 128 19.92 1.84 -3.01
N LEU A 129 20.67 2.01 -1.92
CA LEU A 129 20.11 2.30 -0.59
C LEU A 129 19.37 3.65 -0.58
N ILE A 130 19.98 4.71 -1.12
CA ILE A 130 19.37 6.05 -1.21
C ILE A 130 18.13 6.02 -2.09
N LEU A 131 18.19 5.35 -3.24
CA LEU A 131 17.04 5.22 -4.13
C LEU A 131 15.90 4.43 -3.46
N TRP A 132 16.23 3.36 -2.74
CA TRP A 132 15.26 2.52 -2.06
C TRP A 132 14.57 3.26 -0.89
N PHE A 133 15.34 3.77 0.08
CA PHE A 133 14.80 4.47 1.25
C PHE A 133 14.23 5.86 0.93
N GLY A 134 14.63 6.45 -0.20
CA GLY A 134 14.11 7.71 -0.71
C GLY A 134 12.88 7.49 -1.61
N PRO A 135 12.99 7.75 -2.92
CA PRO A 135 11.82 7.83 -3.79
C PRO A 135 11.04 6.51 -3.91
N VAL A 136 11.70 5.34 -3.86
CA VAL A 136 11.00 4.04 -3.99
C VAL A 136 10.05 3.84 -2.82
N LEU A 137 10.56 3.87 -1.59
CA LEU A 137 9.75 3.64 -0.39
C LEU A 137 8.68 4.71 -0.21
N TRP A 138 9.03 5.98 -0.39
CA TRP A 138 8.09 7.08 -0.13
C TRP A 138 7.03 7.23 -1.22
N ILE A 139 7.42 7.21 -2.49
CA ILE A 139 6.53 7.53 -3.62
C ILE A 139 6.01 6.24 -4.24
N GLY A 140 6.92 5.35 -4.64
CA GLY A 140 6.59 4.13 -5.37
C GLY A 140 5.80 3.10 -4.57
N ILE A 141 5.96 3.09 -3.24
CA ILE A 141 5.30 2.14 -2.35
C ILE A 141 4.29 2.85 -1.45
N ALA A 142 4.75 3.62 -0.46
CA ALA A 142 3.87 4.11 0.61
C ALA A 142 2.81 5.11 0.12
N LEU A 143 3.21 6.17 -0.61
CA LEU A 143 2.25 7.14 -1.15
C LEU A 143 1.28 6.47 -2.12
N TYR A 144 1.79 5.61 -3.00
CA TYR A 144 0.99 4.87 -3.98
C TYR A 144 -0.08 4.01 -3.30
N GLU A 145 0.33 3.08 -2.45
CA GLU A 145 -0.57 2.11 -1.82
C GLU A 145 -1.61 2.80 -0.94
N GLU A 146 -1.21 3.75 -0.10
CA GLU A 146 -2.14 4.43 0.79
C GLU A 146 -3.09 5.37 0.03
N SER A 147 -2.64 5.99 -1.08
CA SER A 147 -3.51 6.79 -1.94
C SER A 147 -4.56 5.92 -2.63
N ILE A 148 -4.19 4.74 -3.12
CA ILE A 148 -5.14 3.77 -3.67
C ILE A 148 -6.15 3.34 -2.61
N ARG A 149 -5.69 3.02 -1.39
CA ARG A 149 -6.57 2.64 -0.28
C ARG A 149 -7.63 3.70 -0.05
N VAL A 150 -7.19 4.94 0.15
CA VAL A 150 -8.09 6.08 0.38
C VAL A 150 -9.02 6.31 -0.81
N PHE A 151 -8.52 6.16 -2.03
CA PHE A 151 -9.34 6.31 -3.23
C PHE A 151 -10.45 5.26 -3.33
N ILE A 152 -10.15 3.98 -3.05
CA ILE A 152 -11.14 2.90 -2.98
C ILE A 152 -12.20 3.23 -1.94
N LEU A 153 -11.77 3.57 -0.71
CA LEU A 153 -12.69 3.86 0.39
C LEU A 153 -13.61 5.04 0.05
N LEU A 154 -13.06 6.18 -0.38
CA LEU A 154 -13.86 7.36 -0.72
C LEU A 154 -14.80 7.12 -1.89
N SER A 155 -14.32 6.44 -2.95
CA SER A 155 -15.13 6.17 -4.15
C SER A 155 -16.31 5.26 -3.83
N LEU A 156 -16.08 4.20 -3.05
CA LEU A 156 -17.15 3.26 -2.72
C LEU A 156 -18.09 3.79 -1.62
N TRP A 157 -17.61 4.61 -0.68
CA TRP A 157 -18.48 5.30 0.30
C TRP A 157 -19.42 6.35 -0.33
N ASP A 158 -19.18 6.75 -1.58
CA ASP A 158 -20.10 7.65 -2.30
C ASP A 158 -21.43 6.95 -2.68
N PHE A 159 -21.41 5.61 -2.80
CA PHE A 159 -22.60 4.83 -3.16
C PHE A 159 -23.63 4.74 -2.03
N SER A 160 -23.18 4.82 -0.77
CA SER A 160 -24.07 4.81 0.39
C SER A 160 -23.35 5.36 1.64
N ARG A 161 -24.09 6.09 2.47
CA ARG A 161 -23.63 6.60 3.76
C ARG A 161 -23.92 5.66 4.94
N ASN A 162 -24.59 4.53 4.68
CA ASN A 162 -24.93 3.56 5.72
C ASN A 162 -23.66 3.00 6.38
N ILE A 163 -23.67 2.88 7.71
CA ILE A 163 -22.49 2.41 8.47
C ILE A 163 -22.09 0.97 8.11
N PHE A 164 -23.06 0.09 7.86
CA PHE A 164 -22.80 -1.28 7.41
C PHE A 164 -22.09 -1.26 6.05
N TRP A 165 -22.54 -0.42 5.11
CA TRP A 165 -21.86 -0.26 3.83
C TRP A 165 -20.43 0.24 4.00
N ILE A 166 -20.22 1.25 4.86
CA ILE A 166 -18.90 1.79 5.15
C ILE A 166 -17.95 0.70 5.67
N ILE A 167 -18.41 -0.12 6.62
CA ILE A 167 -17.64 -1.23 7.18
C ILE A 167 -17.35 -2.29 6.12
N THR A 168 -18.35 -2.67 5.32
CA THR A 168 -18.19 -3.60 4.19
C THR A 168 -17.11 -3.13 3.23
N VAL A 169 -17.08 -1.83 2.88
CA VAL A 169 -16.05 -1.26 2.00
C VAL A 169 -14.65 -1.31 2.64
N ILE A 170 -14.53 -1.12 3.96
CA ILE A 170 -13.25 -1.27 4.67
C ILE A 170 -12.75 -2.71 4.57
N ILE A 171 -13.62 -3.69 4.83
CA ILE A 171 -13.29 -5.12 4.73
C ILE A 171 -12.92 -5.50 3.30
N PHE A 172 -13.71 -5.04 2.33
CA PHE A 172 -13.46 -5.28 0.90
C PHE A 172 -12.11 -4.72 0.45
N SER A 173 -11.80 -3.47 0.84
CA SER A 173 -10.49 -2.88 0.56
C SER A 173 -9.37 -3.70 1.20
N ALA A 174 -9.54 -4.16 2.44
CA ALA A 174 -8.54 -5.01 3.09
C ALA A 174 -8.27 -6.33 2.37
N ILE A 175 -9.31 -6.99 1.87
CA ILE A 175 -9.18 -8.20 1.07
C ILE A 175 -8.41 -7.91 -0.22
N ILE A 176 -8.70 -6.80 -0.93
CA ILE A 176 -7.95 -6.41 -2.14
C ILE A 176 -6.45 -6.24 -1.82
N PHE A 177 -6.10 -5.54 -0.74
CA PHE A 177 -4.69 -5.34 -0.35
C PHE A 177 -4.00 -6.64 0.06
N GLY A 178 -4.69 -7.55 0.71
CA GLY A 178 -4.17 -8.90 0.95
C GLY A 178 -3.90 -9.65 -0.35
N LEU A 179 -4.86 -9.64 -1.28
CA LEU A 179 -4.73 -10.34 -2.56
C LEU A 179 -3.64 -9.73 -3.46
N LEU A 180 -3.38 -8.42 -3.37
CA LEU A 180 -2.23 -7.76 -4.01
C LEU A 180 -0.90 -8.38 -3.60
N HIS A 181 -0.85 -8.98 -2.41
CA HIS A 181 0.32 -9.65 -1.86
C HIS A 181 0.27 -11.17 -2.00
N TRP A 182 -0.50 -11.69 -2.95
CA TRP A 182 -0.62 -13.12 -3.26
C TRP A 182 0.73 -13.85 -3.36
N SER A 183 1.73 -13.20 -3.94
CA SER A 183 3.08 -13.77 -4.13
C SER A 183 3.78 -14.14 -2.82
N GLN A 184 3.39 -13.54 -1.69
CA GLN A 184 3.92 -13.82 -0.36
C GLN A 184 3.28 -15.06 0.31
N GLY A 185 2.33 -15.71 -0.38
CA GLY A 185 1.59 -16.85 0.14
C GLY A 185 0.45 -16.44 1.07
N LEU A 186 -0.29 -17.44 1.58
CA LEU A 186 -1.49 -17.21 2.38
C LEU A 186 -1.21 -16.43 3.66
N TYR A 187 -0.03 -16.61 4.26
CA TYR A 187 0.42 -15.81 5.40
C TYR A 187 0.49 -14.32 5.05
N GLY A 188 1.12 -13.95 3.93
CA GLY A 188 1.22 -12.56 3.50
C GLY A 188 -0.14 -11.95 3.19
N ILE A 189 -1.01 -12.68 2.49
CA ILE A 189 -2.39 -12.25 2.18
C ILE A 189 -3.15 -11.89 3.45
N VAL A 190 -3.14 -12.79 4.45
CA VAL A 190 -3.90 -12.60 5.69
C VAL A 190 -3.33 -11.46 6.52
N THR A 191 -2.02 -11.45 6.76
CA THR A 191 -1.37 -10.43 7.60
C THR A 191 -1.50 -9.02 7.02
N ILE A 192 -1.40 -8.88 5.71
CA ILE A 192 -1.59 -7.58 5.06
C ILE A 192 -3.06 -7.16 5.03
N SER A 193 -4.00 -8.11 4.90
CA SER A 193 -5.43 -7.81 5.08
C SER A 193 -5.69 -7.25 6.48
N ILE A 194 -5.13 -7.83 7.53
CA ILE A 194 -5.31 -7.36 8.92
C ILE A 194 -4.75 -5.94 9.10
N LYS A 195 -3.53 -5.66 8.61
CA LYS A 195 -2.95 -4.30 8.66
C LYS A 195 -3.77 -3.31 7.84
N SER A 196 -4.28 -3.73 6.68
CA SER A 196 -5.16 -2.91 5.87
C SER A 196 -6.48 -2.58 6.58
N LEU A 197 -7.03 -3.47 7.42
CA LEU A 197 -8.20 -3.15 8.24
C LEU A 197 -7.88 -1.99 9.19
N VAL A 198 -6.73 -2.04 9.87
CA VAL A 198 -6.29 -0.96 10.77
C VAL A 198 -6.18 0.37 10.00
N GLY A 199 -5.53 0.37 8.84
CA GLY A 199 -5.42 1.57 8.00
C GLY A 199 -6.79 2.11 7.54
N GLY A 200 -7.68 1.21 7.12
CA GLY A 200 -9.04 1.57 6.70
C GLY A 200 -9.90 2.14 7.84
N PHE A 201 -9.87 1.53 9.02
CA PHE A 201 -10.55 2.04 10.22
C PHE A 201 -9.97 3.36 10.70
N PHE A 202 -8.63 3.50 10.69
CA PHE A 202 -7.97 4.75 11.00
C PHE A 202 -8.46 5.86 10.05
N TYR A 203 -8.45 5.60 8.74
CA TYR A 203 -8.92 6.58 7.76
C TYR A 203 -10.39 6.93 7.95
N PHE A 204 -11.25 5.94 8.23
CA PHE A 204 -12.66 6.18 8.53
C PHE A 204 -12.84 7.20 9.68
N LYS A 205 -12.05 7.07 10.75
CA LYS A 205 -12.12 7.94 11.94
C LYS A 205 -11.43 9.29 11.77
N LYS A 206 -10.24 9.31 11.17
CA LYS A 206 -9.38 10.52 11.11
C LYS A 206 -9.47 11.28 9.80
N ARG A 207 -9.78 10.60 8.68
CA ARG A 207 -9.84 11.20 7.34
C ARG A 207 -8.55 11.93 6.95
N ARG A 208 -7.42 11.28 7.24
CA ARG A 208 -6.06 11.77 7.00
C ARG A 208 -5.26 10.67 6.30
N LEU A 209 -4.73 10.97 5.13
CA LEU A 209 -3.84 10.08 4.37
C LEU A 209 -2.40 10.16 4.89
N ALA A 210 -1.90 11.36 5.24
CA ALA A 210 -0.50 11.55 5.63
C ALA A 210 -0.01 10.61 6.74
N PRO A 211 -0.76 10.38 7.84
CA PRO A 211 -0.34 9.42 8.87
C PRO A 211 -0.19 7.99 8.35
N LEU A 212 -1.02 7.56 7.40
CA LEU A 212 -0.93 6.23 6.81
C LEU A 212 0.36 6.08 6.01
N ILE A 213 0.73 7.10 5.25
CA ILE A 213 1.99 7.12 4.48
C ILE A 213 3.18 7.03 5.43
N TYR A 214 3.22 7.87 6.47
CA TYR A 214 4.30 7.81 7.46
C TYR A 214 4.36 6.45 8.14
N ALA A 215 3.21 5.89 8.51
CA ALA A 215 3.15 4.60 9.16
C ALA A 215 3.73 3.48 8.28
N HIS A 216 3.39 3.50 7.00
CA HIS A 216 3.84 2.55 5.98
C HIS A 216 5.37 2.67 5.78
N VAL A 217 5.88 3.89 5.53
CA VAL A 217 7.32 4.13 5.38
C VAL A 217 8.10 3.64 6.59
N LEU A 218 7.64 3.96 7.80
CA LEU A 218 8.30 3.53 9.02
C LEU A 218 8.26 2.02 9.19
N TYR A 219 7.11 1.39 8.94
CA TYR A 219 6.95 -0.06 9.09
C TYR A 219 7.86 -0.83 8.12
N ASP A 220 7.86 -0.49 6.84
CA ASP A 220 8.67 -1.17 5.84
C ASP A 220 10.15 -0.79 5.95
N GLY A 221 10.44 0.51 6.13
CA GLY A 221 11.80 1.01 6.26
C GLY A 221 12.53 0.42 7.47
N LEU A 222 11.88 0.31 8.63
CA LEU A 222 12.49 -0.31 9.82
C LEU A 222 12.70 -1.82 9.63
N GLN A 223 11.79 -2.53 8.97
CA GLN A 223 11.98 -3.95 8.68
C GLN A 223 13.18 -4.18 7.75
N VAL A 224 13.25 -3.42 6.66
CA VAL A 224 14.37 -3.50 5.70
C VAL A 224 15.68 -3.06 6.35
N GLY A 225 15.67 -1.95 7.07
CA GLY A 225 16.85 -1.45 7.79
C GLY A 225 17.37 -2.47 8.82
N ASN A 226 16.48 -3.06 9.62
CA ASN A 226 16.85 -4.09 10.58
C ASN A 226 17.45 -5.32 9.87
N LEU A 227 16.89 -5.75 8.73
CA LEU A 227 17.47 -6.85 7.97
C LEU A 227 18.88 -6.49 7.46
N LEU A 228 19.08 -5.29 6.89
CA LEU A 228 20.39 -4.86 6.39
C LEU A 228 21.48 -4.86 7.47
N LEU A 229 21.10 -4.54 8.72
CA LEU A 229 22.00 -4.51 9.87
C LEU A 229 22.28 -5.90 10.46
N THR A 230 21.28 -6.79 10.45
CA THR A 230 21.35 -8.08 11.16
C THR A 230 21.66 -9.28 10.27
N TYR A 231 21.48 -9.15 8.96
CA TYR A 231 21.79 -10.23 8.03
C TYR A 231 23.30 -10.50 8.05
N GLY A 232 23.67 -11.78 8.15
CA GLY A 232 25.05 -12.24 8.30
C GLY A 232 26.01 -11.52 7.34
N LYS A 233 27.26 -11.31 7.79
CA LYS A 233 28.31 -10.83 6.89
C LYS A 233 28.36 -11.78 5.67
N PRO A 234 28.47 -11.23 4.44
CA PRO A 234 28.58 -12.06 3.25
C PRO A 234 29.73 -13.07 3.35
#